data_AF-A0A9E0RBT2-F1
#
_entry.id   AF-A0A9E0RBT2-F1
#
_cell.length_a   1.000
_cell.length_b   1.000
_cell.length_c   1.000
_cell.angle_alpha   90.00
_cell.angle_beta   90.00
_cell.angle_gamma   90.00
#
_symmetry.space_group_name_H-M   'P 1'
#
loop_
_entity.id
_entity.type
_entity.pdbx_description
1 polymer ?
#
loop_
_entity_poly.entity_id
_entity_poly.type
_entity_poly.pdbx_seq_one_letter_code
_entity_poly.pdbx_strand_id
1 'polypeptide(L)'
;MSEKNDKLVNKNQESQNKARALQDMLLDALHAMRSLEEVDDLRKPAATEKAPEGIIDRLASLTGSAFRLGARATDTSRRVGRALINSQDQLRTMLAAGRSLKDIREVAGLTLSEMSEALDLRDKSVLEAIENGTATLSFELILRLAALIARNDPIPFIMRTTRNYNPEVWQILNDWGIGRVPLQFEREREFINIFRRHDSARTLSDEGFHKVLEFTRQSFEMSLHFAEDQEKQVAELRASFENPENKPAEEKALTGKKPSSK
;
A
#
# COMPACT_ATOMS: atom_id res chain seq x y z
N MET A 1 21.43 39.47 -43.82
CA MET A 1 20.41 39.83 -42.81
C MET A 1 19.00 39.32 -43.13
N SER A 2 18.76 38.63 -44.26
CA SER A 2 17.40 38.20 -44.68
C SER A 2 16.88 36.93 -43.96
N GLU A 3 17.74 35.93 -43.72
CA GLU A 3 17.29 34.62 -43.20
C GLU A 3 16.85 34.60 -41.73
N LYS A 4 17.29 35.57 -40.92
CA LYS A 4 16.87 35.67 -39.52
C LYS A 4 15.44 36.21 -39.37
N ASN A 5 15.01 37.07 -40.28
CA ASN A 5 13.65 37.63 -40.27
C ASN A 5 12.61 36.61 -40.74
N ASP A 6 12.92 35.78 -41.75
CA ASP A 6 11.99 34.75 -42.22
C ASP A 6 11.68 33.68 -41.17
N LYS A 7 12.69 33.27 -40.37
CA LYS A 7 12.48 32.30 -39.28
C LYS A 7 11.61 32.85 -38.14
N LEU A 8 11.68 34.15 -37.87
CA LEU A 8 10.88 34.83 -36.84
C LEU A 8 9.42 35.03 -37.29
N VAL A 9 9.20 35.37 -38.56
CA VAL A 9 7.86 35.50 -39.15
C VAL A 9 7.14 34.14 -39.18
N ASN A 10 7.86 33.08 -39.58
CA ASN A 10 7.29 31.73 -39.66
C ASN A 10 6.87 31.17 -38.29
N LYS A 11 7.67 31.42 -37.24
CA LYS A 11 7.35 30.98 -35.86
C LYS A 11 6.13 31.71 -35.28
N ASN A 12 5.94 32.99 -35.61
CA ASN A 12 4.76 33.75 -35.20
C ASN A 12 3.50 33.31 -35.94
N GLN A 13 3.59 33.00 -37.23
CA GLN A 13 2.48 32.45 -38.00
C GLN A 13 2.07 31.06 -37.49
N GLU A 14 3.04 30.20 -37.15
CA GLU A 14 2.77 28.88 -36.58
C GLU A 14 2.11 28.96 -35.20
N SER A 15 2.52 29.91 -34.36
CA SER A 15 1.89 30.19 -33.06
C SER A 15 0.45 30.69 -33.21
N GLN A 16 0.20 31.61 -34.15
CA GLN A 16 -1.15 32.11 -34.45
C GLN A 16 -2.06 31.01 -35.00
N ASN A 17 -1.54 30.13 -35.86
CA ASN A 17 -2.30 29.01 -36.39
C ASN A 17 -2.64 27.97 -35.31
N LYS A 18 -1.71 27.70 -34.37
CA LYS A 18 -1.97 26.84 -33.21
C LYS A 18 -3.01 27.44 -32.26
N ALA A 19 -2.96 28.76 -32.03
CA ALA A 19 -3.96 29.45 -31.21
C ALA A 19 -5.36 29.38 -31.83
N ARG A 20 -5.47 29.52 -33.15
CA ARG A 20 -6.75 29.36 -33.87
C ARG A 20 -7.28 27.93 -33.81
N ALA A 21 -6.42 26.93 -34.04
CA ALA A 21 -6.82 25.52 -33.95
C ALA A 21 -7.30 25.15 -32.52
N LEU A 22 -6.66 25.72 -31.50
CA LEU A 22 -7.03 25.48 -30.10
C LEU A 22 -8.35 26.19 -29.73
N GLN A 23 -8.58 27.39 -30.28
CA GLN A 23 -9.83 28.11 -30.15
C GLN A 23 -11.00 27.38 -30.84
N ASP A 24 -10.79 26.86 -32.05
CA ASP A 24 -11.80 26.08 -32.78
C ASP A 24 -12.14 24.79 -32.03
N MET A 25 -11.12 24.09 -31.50
CA MET A 25 -11.32 22.89 -30.68
C MET A 25 -12.09 23.18 -29.38
N LEU A 26 -11.87 24.34 -28.76
CA LEU A 26 -12.63 24.77 -27.57
C LEU A 26 -14.08 25.14 -27.90
N LEU A 27 -14.31 25.78 -29.05
CA LEU A 27 -15.66 26.10 -29.53
C LEU A 27 -16.44 24.83 -29.87
N ASP A 28 -15.80 23.86 -30.54
CA ASP A 28 -16.38 22.54 -30.79
C ASP A 28 -16.70 21.79 -29.49
N ALA A 29 -15.82 21.85 -28.49
CA ALA A 29 -16.07 21.25 -27.18
C ALA A 29 -17.25 21.91 -26.45
N LEU A 30 -17.39 23.25 -26.54
CA LEU A 30 -18.52 23.97 -25.97
C LEU A 30 -19.84 23.65 -26.70
N HIS A 31 -19.80 23.52 -28.03
CA HIS A 31 -20.96 23.08 -28.81
C HIS A 31 -21.36 21.63 -28.50
N ALA A 32 -20.38 20.74 -28.30
CA ALA A 32 -20.62 19.36 -27.89
C ALA A 32 -21.25 19.28 -26.48
N MET A 33 -20.78 20.07 -25.51
CA MET A 33 -21.38 20.12 -24.17
C MET A 33 -22.82 20.66 -24.19
N ARG A 34 -23.08 21.71 -24.98
CA ARG A 34 -24.43 22.26 -25.12
C ARG A 34 -25.39 21.30 -25.83
N SER A 35 -24.90 20.53 -26.80
CA SER A 35 -25.70 19.47 -27.43
C SER A 35 -26.02 18.31 -26.47
N LEU A 36 -25.14 18.04 -25.50
CA LEU A 36 -25.38 17.06 -24.44
C LEU A 36 -26.43 17.55 -23.43
N GLU A 37 -26.47 18.85 -23.15
CA GLU A 37 -27.48 19.49 -22.28
C GLU A 37 -28.88 19.49 -22.93
N GLU A 38 -28.97 19.78 -24.24
CA GLU A 38 -30.25 19.71 -24.99
C GLU A 38 -30.77 18.26 -25.15
N VAL A 39 -29.91 17.25 -25.04
CA VAL A 39 -30.29 15.83 -25.13
C VAL A 39 -30.80 15.27 -23.78
N ASP A 40 -30.45 15.91 -22.66
CA ASP A 40 -30.94 15.51 -21.33
C ASP A 40 -32.41 15.94 -21.09
N ASP A 41 -32.84 17.05 -21.69
CA ASP A 41 -34.22 17.56 -21.58
C ASP A 41 -35.29 16.74 -22.35
N LEU A 42 -34.88 15.73 -23.15
CA LEU A 42 -35.80 14.93 -23.98
C LEU A 42 -35.85 13.43 -23.66
N ARG A 43 -35.18 12.94 -22.60
CA ARG A 43 -35.07 11.48 -22.38
C ARG A 43 -36.12 10.90 -21.43
N LYS A 44 -37.27 10.49 -22.00
CA LYS A 44 -38.14 9.41 -21.45
C LYS A 44 -37.39 8.05 -21.50
N PRO A 45 -37.62 7.12 -20.55
CA PRO A 45 -36.72 5.99 -20.38
C PRO A 45 -37.06 4.84 -21.34
N ALA A 46 -36.15 4.55 -22.25
CA ALA A 46 -36.10 3.29 -22.98
C ALA A 46 -34.65 2.80 -23.06
N ALA A 47 -34.45 1.57 -22.58
CA ALA A 47 -33.33 0.65 -22.78
C ALA A 47 -31.89 1.19 -22.62
N THR A 48 -31.26 0.76 -21.53
CA THR A 48 -29.89 1.13 -21.12
C THR A 48 -28.85 0.22 -21.78
N GLU A 49 -28.06 0.78 -22.70
CA GLU A 49 -26.69 0.34 -22.96
C GLU A 49 -25.79 0.81 -21.81
N LYS A 50 -24.83 -0.06 -21.43
CA LYS A 50 -24.04 0.01 -20.20
C LYS A 50 -23.03 1.16 -20.20
N ALA A 51 -23.15 2.04 -19.20
CA ALA A 51 -22.13 2.97 -18.72
C ALA A 51 -21.80 2.63 -17.24
N PRO A 52 -20.62 3.01 -16.70
CA PRO A 52 -20.12 2.49 -15.43
C PRO A 52 -20.98 2.94 -14.25
N GLU A 53 -21.41 1.96 -13.46
CA GLU A 53 -22.35 2.10 -12.34
C GLU A 53 -21.88 3.10 -11.29
N GLY A 54 -22.69 4.13 -11.02
CA GLY A 54 -22.46 5.11 -9.96
C GLY A 54 -22.85 4.62 -8.56
N ILE A 55 -22.25 5.23 -7.55
CA ILE A 55 -22.45 4.98 -6.10
C ILE A 55 -23.92 5.05 -5.68
N ILE A 56 -24.71 5.90 -6.33
CA ILE A 56 -26.12 6.15 -6.03
C ILE A 56 -27.01 4.99 -6.53
N ASP A 57 -26.69 4.39 -7.68
CA ASP A 57 -27.44 3.25 -8.24
C ASP A 57 -27.26 1.99 -7.40
N ARG A 58 -26.10 1.83 -6.74
CA ARG A 58 -25.85 0.71 -5.81
C ARG A 58 -26.67 0.83 -4.53
N LEU A 59 -26.79 2.05 -3.99
CA LEU A 59 -27.67 2.33 -2.84
C LEU A 59 -29.16 2.13 -3.18
N ALA A 60 -29.58 2.53 -4.38
CA ALA A 60 -30.93 2.28 -4.87
C ALA A 60 -31.20 0.78 -5.12
N SER A 61 -30.20 0.03 -5.58
CA SER A 61 -30.32 -1.43 -5.77
C SER A 61 -30.47 -2.20 -4.45
N LEU A 62 -29.84 -1.72 -3.37
CA LEU A 62 -29.94 -2.32 -2.03
C LEU A 62 -31.30 -2.05 -1.36
N THR A 63 -31.97 -0.96 -1.73
CA THR A 63 -33.32 -0.62 -1.24
C THR A 63 -34.43 -1.22 -2.10
N GLY A 64 -34.19 -1.52 -3.38
CA GLY A 64 -35.15 -2.18 -4.27
C GLY A 64 -35.23 -3.71 -4.16
N SER A 65 -34.23 -4.39 -3.60
CA SER A 65 -34.16 -5.86 -3.59
C SER A 65 -34.97 -6.56 -2.48
N ALA A 66 -35.65 -5.82 -1.61
CA ALA A 66 -36.40 -6.39 -0.48
C ALA A 66 -37.75 -7.04 -0.88
N PHE A 67 -38.27 -6.83 -2.10
CA PHE A 67 -39.65 -7.24 -2.44
C PHE A 67 -39.81 -8.43 -3.39
N ARG A 68 -38.75 -9.21 -3.67
CA ARG A 68 -38.86 -10.45 -4.48
C ARG A 68 -38.28 -11.66 -3.78
N LEU A 69 -38.82 -11.99 -2.62
CA LEU A 69 -38.56 -13.25 -1.91
C LEU A 69 -39.68 -14.25 -2.24
N GLY A 70 -39.62 -14.78 -3.46
CA GLY A 70 -40.55 -15.80 -3.97
C GLY A 70 -39.80 -16.99 -4.55
N ALA A 71 -39.83 -18.11 -3.80
CA ALA A 71 -39.63 -19.50 -4.22
C ALA A 71 -38.30 -19.93 -4.87
N ARG A 72 -37.27 -20.23 -4.05
CA ARG A 72 -36.36 -21.40 -4.23
C ARG A 72 -35.86 -21.91 -2.86
N ALA A 73 -36.49 -22.96 -2.34
CA ALA A 73 -36.30 -23.45 -0.95
C ALA A 73 -35.04 -24.30 -0.71
N THR A 74 -34.13 -24.44 -1.68
CA THR A 74 -32.91 -25.26 -1.54
C THR A 74 -31.64 -24.45 -1.30
N ASP A 75 -31.69 -23.13 -1.47
CA ASP A 75 -30.52 -22.25 -1.37
C ASP A 75 -30.48 -21.49 -0.04
N THR A 76 -31.63 -21.30 0.61
CA THR A 76 -31.77 -20.58 1.88
C THR A 76 -31.18 -21.37 3.07
N SER A 77 -31.36 -22.69 3.10
CA SER A 77 -30.79 -23.55 4.17
C SER A 77 -29.26 -23.57 4.15
N ARG A 78 -28.65 -23.61 2.95
CA ARG A 78 -27.20 -23.53 2.79
C ARG A 78 -26.65 -22.14 3.15
N ARG A 79 -27.37 -21.06 2.82
CA ARG A 79 -26.96 -19.69 3.18
C ARG A 79 -27.08 -19.45 4.68
N VAL A 80 -28.15 -19.93 5.33
CA VAL A 80 -28.31 -19.84 6.79
C VAL A 80 -27.24 -20.69 7.50
N GLY A 81 -26.99 -21.92 7.05
CA GLY A 81 -25.92 -22.77 7.58
C GLY A 81 -24.53 -22.14 7.42
N ARG A 82 -24.24 -21.55 6.25
CA ARG A 82 -22.97 -20.84 5.98
C ARG A 82 -22.84 -19.56 6.81
N ALA A 83 -23.92 -18.81 7.00
CA ALA A 83 -23.92 -17.62 7.86
C ALA A 83 -23.65 -17.99 9.33
N LEU A 84 -24.25 -19.08 9.83
CA LEU A 84 -24.00 -19.57 11.17
C LEU A 84 -22.55 -20.03 11.36
N ILE A 85 -21.98 -20.79 10.42
CA ILE A 85 -20.58 -21.22 10.46
C ILE A 85 -19.63 -20.00 10.42
N ASN A 86 -19.87 -19.07 9.50
CA ASN A 86 -19.07 -17.84 9.41
C ASN A 86 -19.14 -17.02 10.71
N SER A 87 -20.30 -16.96 11.36
CA SER A 87 -20.43 -16.25 12.64
C SER A 87 -19.67 -16.94 13.78
N GLN A 88 -19.64 -18.28 13.81
CA GLN A 88 -18.85 -19.03 14.81
C GLN A 88 -17.35 -18.85 14.59
N ASP A 89 -16.89 -18.93 13.34
CA ASP A 89 -15.49 -18.71 12.99
C ASP A 89 -15.05 -17.26 13.21
N GLN A 90 -15.96 -16.30 12.99
CA GLN A 90 -15.73 -14.90 13.34
C GLN A 90 -15.60 -14.72 14.86
N LEU A 91 -16.49 -15.30 15.66
CA LEU A 91 -16.40 -15.24 17.13
C LEU A 91 -15.10 -15.88 17.66
N ARG A 92 -14.66 -17.00 17.08
CA ARG A 92 -13.36 -17.61 17.41
C ARG A 92 -12.19 -16.68 17.07
N THR A 93 -12.26 -16.05 15.90
CA THR A 93 -11.24 -15.08 15.44
C THR A 93 -11.21 -13.85 16.36
N MET A 94 -12.38 -13.35 16.75
CA MET A 94 -12.52 -12.24 17.70
C MET A 94 -11.99 -12.60 19.08
N LEU A 95 -12.27 -13.80 19.59
CA LEU A 95 -11.74 -14.26 20.87
C LEU A 95 -10.22 -14.42 20.83
N ALA A 96 -9.66 -14.96 19.75
CA ALA A 96 -8.22 -15.04 19.56
C ALA A 96 -7.58 -13.64 19.47
N ALA A 97 -8.24 -12.71 18.77
CA ALA A 97 -7.79 -11.32 18.66
C ALA A 97 -7.90 -10.57 19.99
N GLY A 98 -8.91 -10.86 20.82
CA GLY A 98 -9.11 -10.31 22.16
C GLY A 98 -8.00 -10.75 23.11
N ARG A 99 -7.68 -12.05 23.12
CA ARG A 99 -6.53 -12.60 23.85
C ARG A 99 -5.22 -11.98 23.39
N SER A 100 -5.00 -11.87 22.08
CA SER A 100 -3.82 -11.21 21.55
C SER A 100 -3.72 -9.74 21.99
N LEU A 101 -4.84 -9.02 22.09
CA LEU A 101 -4.85 -7.64 22.57
C LEU A 101 -4.48 -7.56 24.06
N LYS A 102 -5.02 -8.48 24.87
CA LYS A 102 -4.66 -8.62 26.28
C LYS A 102 -3.18 -8.91 26.46
N ASP A 103 -2.63 -9.86 25.70
CA ASP A 103 -1.19 -10.20 25.76
C ASP A 103 -0.34 -8.97 25.41
N ILE A 104 -0.72 -8.23 24.36
CA ILE A 104 -0.04 -7.01 23.94
C ILE A 104 -0.08 -5.94 25.05
N ARG A 105 -1.23 -5.77 25.71
CA ARG A 105 -1.39 -4.86 26.85
C ARG A 105 -0.45 -5.23 28.00
N GLU A 106 -0.41 -6.51 28.36
CA GLU A 106 0.41 -7.03 29.46
C GLU A 106 1.91 -6.92 29.14
N VAL A 107 2.31 -7.19 27.89
CA VAL A 107 3.69 -6.99 27.41
C VAL A 107 4.08 -5.52 27.43
N ALA A 108 3.15 -4.61 27.17
CA ALA A 108 3.37 -3.17 27.30
C ALA A 108 3.44 -2.69 28.76
N GLY A 109 3.25 -3.58 29.75
CA GLY A 109 3.26 -3.24 31.17
C GLY A 109 2.04 -2.45 31.62
N LEU A 110 0.94 -2.46 30.84
CA LEU A 110 -0.26 -1.69 31.12
C LEU A 110 -1.33 -2.56 31.81
N THR A 111 -1.97 -2.00 32.83
CA THR A 111 -3.22 -2.56 33.37
C THR A 111 -4.39 -2.22 32.43
N LEU A 112 -5.50 -2.95 32.57
CA LEU A 112 -6.73 -2.67 31.82
C LEU A 112 -7.23 -1.23 32.05
N SER A 113 -7.07 -0.71 33.28
CA SER A 113 -7.43 0.67 33.61
C SER A 113 -6.54 1.69 32.92
N GLU A 114 -5.21 1.52 32.98
CA GLU A 114 -4.25 2.46 32.36
C GLU A 114 -4.40 2.48 30.84
N MET A 115 -4.62 1.32 30.21
CA MET A 115 -4.85 1.26 28.77
C MET A 115 -6.20 1.90 28.40
N SER A 116 -7.26 1.68 29.17
CA SER A 116 -8.55 2.32 28.96
C SER A 116 -8.47 3.84 29.06
N GLU A 117 -7.66 4.35 30.01
CA GLU A 117 -7.41 5.78 30.19
C GLU A 117 -6.57 6.36 29.04
N ALA A 118 -5.50 5.67 28.64
CA ALA A 118 -4.66 6.07 27.51
C ALA A 118 -5.41 6.08 26.17
N LEU A 119 -6.47 5.27 26.04
CA LEU A 119 -7.35 5.24 24.86
C LEU A 119 -8.52 6.22 24.94
N ASP A 120 -8.66 6.96 26.06
CA ASP A 120 -9.75 7.89 26.33
C ASP A 120 -11.14 7.21 26.20
N LEU A 121 -11.26 6.03 26.80
CA LEU A 121 -12.53 5.30 26.86
C LEU A 121 -13.36 5.76 28.06
N ARG A 122 -14.63 6.10 27.81
CA ARG A 122 -15.58 6.51 28.87
C ARG A 122 -15.91 5.39 29.84
N ASP A 123 -15.91 4.15 29.36
CA ASP A 123 -16.23 2.96 30.14
C ASP A 123 -15.19 1.86 29.91
N LYS A 124 -14.58 1.40 31.01
CA LYS A 124 -13.57 0.34 31.04
C LYS A 124 -14.13 -1.02 30.61
N SER A 125 -15.44 -1.23 30.81
CA SER A 125 -16.13 -2.46 30.42
C SER A 125 -16.04 -2.73 28.91
N VAL A 126 -15.90 -1.67 28.11
CA VAL A 126 -15.74 -1.77 26.65
C VAL A 126 -14.44 -2.48 26.30
N LEU A 127 -13.33 -2.10 26.94
CA LEU A 127 -12.03 -2.72 26.71
C LEU A 127 -12.02 -4.18 27.18
N GLU A 128 -12.67 -4.47 28.32
CA GLU A 128 -12.84 -5.83 28.83
C GLU A 128 -13.66 -6.70 27.88
N ALA A 129 -14.76 -6.19 27.34
CA ALA A 129 -15.57 -6.90 26.36
C ALA A 129 -14.80 -7.19 25.06
N ILE A 130 -13.92 -6.26 24.64
CA ILE A 130 -13.04 -6.45 23.49
C ILE A 130 -12.00 -7.56 23.78
N GLU A 131 -11.31 -7.50 24.92
CA GLU A 131 -10.32 -8.53 25.30
C GLU A 131 -10.93 -9.93 25.44
N ASN A 132 -12.20 -10.00 25.83
CA ASN A 132 -12.96 -11.25 25.91
C ASN A 132 -13.53 -11.72 24.55
N GLY A 133 -13.40 -10.92 23.49
CA GLY A 133 -13.91 -11.22 22.15
C GLY A 133 -15.43 -11.09 22.02
N THR A 134 -16.09 -10.40 22.96
CA THR A 134 -17.55 -10.19 22.96
C THR A 134 -17.95 -8.87 22.30
N ALA A 135 -17.00 -7.95 22.11
CA ALA A 135 -17.20 -6.69 21.40
C ALA A 135 -16.18 -6.50 20.26
N THR A 136 -16.58 -5.73 19.25
CA THR A 136 -15.71 -5.36 18.11
C THR A 136 -14.91 -4.09 18.41
N LEU A 137 -13.71 -3.98 17.83
CA LEU A 137 -12.95 -2.73 17.81
C LEU A 137 -13.43 -1.81 16.68
N SER A 138 -13.72 -0.55 17.00
CA SER A 138 -13.91 0.48 15.99
C SER A 138 -12.57 0.80 15.30
N PHE A 139 -12.61 1.20 14.03
CA PHE A 139 -11.38 1.51 13.28
C PHE A 139 -10.58 2.65 13.94
N GLU A 140 -11.26 3.67 14.47
CA GLU A 140 -10.64 4.73 15.25
C GLU A 140 -9.89 4.17 16.49
N LEU A 141 -10.51 3.25 17.23
CA LEU A 141 -9.88 2.65 18.39
C LEU A 141 -8.67 1.80 18.00
N ILE A 142 -8.70 1.14 16.83
CA ILE A 142 -7.52 0.45 16.27
C ILE A 142 -6.38 1.43 16.00
N LEU A 143 -6.67 2.63 15.48
CA LEU A 143 -5.65 3.66 15.24
C LEU A 143 -5.08 4.20 16.56
N ARG A 144 -5.93 4.45 17.57
CA ARG A 144 -5.50 4.86 18.92
C ARG A 144 -4.61 3.80 19.57
N LEU A 145 -5.00 2.52 19.47
CA LEU A 145 -4.23 1.38 19.94
C LEU A 145 -2.87 1.26 19.25
N ALA A 146 -2.84 1.44 17.94
CA ALA A 146 -1.61 1.40 17.17
C ALA A 146 -0.65 2.53 17.60
N ALA A 147 -1.17 3.73 17.86
CA ALA A 147 -0.37 4.84 18.36
C ALA A 147 0.17 4.59 19.78
N LEU A 148 -0.60 3.91 20.63
CA LEU A 148 -0.19 3.61 22.00
C LEU A 148 0.88 2.52 22.08
N ILE A 149 0.69 1.41 21.36
CA ILE A 149 1.46 0.17 21.58
C ILE A 149 2.41 -0.15 20.43
N ALA A 150 2.09 0.20 19.19
CA ALA A 150 2.88 -0.18 18.01
C ALA A 150 3.94 0.87 17.64
N ARG A 151 4.87 1.15 18.58
CA ARG A 151 5.91 2.19 18.44
C ARG A 151 6.83 2.03 17.23
N ASN A 152 7.12 0.79 16.85
CA ASN A 152 8.11 0.45 15.84
C ASN A 152 7.48 0.40 14.43
N ASP A 153 6.38 -0.35 14.28
CA ASP A 153 5.61 -0.39 13.03
C ASP A 153 4.09 -0.59 13.29
N PRO A 154 3.27 0.45 13.16
CA PRO A 154 1.83 0.38 13.40
C PRO A 154 1.04 -0.26 12.26
N ILE A 155 1.59 -0.33 11.04
CA ILE A 155 0.81 -0.72 9.85
C ILE A 155 0.41 -2.20 9.89
N PRO A 156 1.31 -3.16 10.18
CA PRO A 156 0.93 -4.57 10.32
C PRO A 156 -0.11 -4.79 11.41
N PHE A 157 -0.03 -4.03 12.51
CA PHE A 157 -1.00 -4.08 13.60
C PHE A 157 -2.37 -3.61 13.12
N ILE A 158 -2.46 -2.42 12.49
CA ILE A 158 -3.72 -1.88 11.98
C ILE A 158 -4.36 -2.85 10.99
N MET A 159 -3.59 -3.37 10.03
CA MET A 159 -4.10 -4.30 9.02
C MET A 159 -4.64 -5.59 9.64
N ARG A 160 -3.85 -6.22 10.53
CA ARG A 160 -4.24 -7.49 11.19
C ARG A 160 -5.47 -7.30 12.07
N THR A 161 -5.47 -6.25 12.89
CA THR A 161 -6.57 -5.96 13.83
C THR A 161 -7.85 -5.60 13.06
N THR A 162 -7.74 -4.79 12.00
CA THR A 162 -8.91 -4.47 11.16
C THR A 162 -9.48 -5.71 10.51
N ARG A 163 -8.65 -6.59 9.95
CA ARG A 163 -9.10 -7.86 9.36
C ARG A 163 -9.82 -8.76 10.36
N ASN A 164 -9.35 -8.83 11.60
CA ASN A 164 -9.90 -9.73 12.61
C ASN A 164 -11.20 -9.21 13.26
N TYR A 165 -11.32 -7.90 13.45
CA TYR A 165 -12.47 -7.30 14.14
C TYR A 165 -13.52 -6.70 13.21
N ASN A 166 -13.11 -6.21 12.03
CA ASN A 166 -13.99 -5.53 11.10
C ASN A 166 -13.69 -5.97 9.64
N PRO A 167 -14.19 -7.14 9.23
CA PRO A 167 -13.92 -7.68 7.89
C PRO A 167 -14.49 -6.80 6.78
N GLU A 168 -15.60 -6.09 7.03
CA GLU A 168 -16.20 -5.17 6.05
C GLU A 168 -15.28 -3.96 5.78
N VAL A 169 -14.75 -3.33 6.83
CA VAL A 169 -13.76 -2.25 6.69
C VAL A 169 -12.50 -2.76 6.02
N TRP A 170 -12.05 -3.99 6.34
CA TRP A 170 -10.92 -4.60 5.65
C TRP A 170 -11.16 -4.77 4.14
N GLN A 171 -12.36 -5.18 3.71
CA GLN A 171 -12.68 -5.28 2.27
C GLN A 171 -12.58 -3.91 1.59
N ILE A 172 -13.14 -2.85 2.20
CA ILE A 172 -13.06 -1.49 1.66
C ILE A 172 -11.60 -1.04 1.51
N LEU A 173 -10.77 -1.25 2.53
CA LEU A 173 -9.35 -0.89 2.49
C LEU A 173 -8.59 -1.72 1.43
N ASN A 174 -8.92 -3.00 1.31
CA ASN A 174 -8.30 -3.89 0.33
C ASN A 174 -8.68 -3.51 -1.11
N ASP A 175 -9.94 -3.12 -1.34
CA ASP A 175 -10.44 -2.64 -2.64
C ASP A 175 -9.77 -1.31 -3.03
N TRP A 176 -9.41 -0.48 -2.05
CA TRP A 176 -8.60 0.72 -2.23
C TRP A 176 -7.10 0.43 -2.45
N GLY A 177 -6.68 -0.83 -2.41
CA GLY A 177 -5.31 -1.25 -2.69
C GLY A 177 -4.37 -1.26 -1.49
N ILE A 178 -4.85 -0.96 -0.27
CA ILE A 178 -4.02 -0.95 0.95
C ILE A 178 -3.47 -2.35 1.28
N GLY A 179 -4.13 -3.41 0.80
CA GLY A 179 -3.65 -4.78 0.90
C GLY A 179 -2.44 -5.10 0.04
N ARG A 180 -2.06 -4.23 -0.92
CA ARG A 180 -0.91 -4.39 -1.80
C ARG A 180 0.12 -3.33 -1.47
N VAL A 181 1.03 -3.63 -0.55
CA VAL A 181 2.20 -2.79 -0.32
C VAL A 181 3.24 -3.15 -1.40
N PRO A 182 3.64 -2.22 -2.28
CA PRO A 182 4.73 -2.49 -3.20
C PRO A 182 6.03 -2.79 -2.42
N LEU A 183 6.86 -3.71 -2.92
CA LEU A 183 8.11 -4.13 -2.27
C LEU A 183 9.01 -2.94 -1.88
N GLN A 184 9.00 -1.85 -2.67
CA GLN A 184 9.75 -0.64 -2.35
C GLN A 184 9.27 0.03 -1.06
N PHE A 185 7.95 0.07 -0.82
CA PHE A 185 7.41 0.58 0.42
C PHE A 185 7.75 -0.30 1.62
N GLU A 186 7.88 -1.61 1.46
CA GLU A 186 8.37 -2.49 2.55
C GLU A 186 9.82 -2.17 2.89
N ARG A 187 10.67 -2.00 1.87
CA ARG A 187 12.08 -1.61 2.05
C ARG A 187 12.22 -0.26 2.73
N GLU A 188 11.49 0.76 2.27
CA GLU A 188 11.46 2.09 2.91
C GLU A 188 10.99 2.01 4.38
N ARG A 189 10.02 1.14 4.66
CA ARG A 189 9.50 0.93 6.03
C ARG A 189 10.57 0.38 6.96
N GLU A 190 11.40 -0.55 6.51
CA GLU A 190 12.50 -1.11 7.32
C GLU A 190 13.48 -0.01 7.76
N PHE A 191 13.82 0.94 6.89
CA PHE A 191 14.67 2.09 7.27
C PHE A 191 13.99 2.98 8.32
N ILE A 192 12.71 3.30 8.12
CA ILE A 192 11.94 4.10 9.08
C ILE A 192 11.85 3.37 10.43
N ASN A 193 11.73 2.05 10.41
CA ASN A 193 11.63 1.22 11.61
C ASN A 193 12.93 1.25 12.44
N ILE A 194 14.10 1.29 11.79
CA ILE A 194 15.39 1.49 12.49
C ILE A 194 15.34 2.77 13.33
N PHE A 195 14.90 3.88 12.73
CA PHE A 195 14.73 5.14 13.47
C PHE A 195 13.70 5.02 14.59
N ARG A 196 12.53 4.45 14.30
CA ARG A 196 11.42 4.37 15.28
C ARG A 196 11.69 3.50 16.49
N ARG A 197 12.55 2.49 16.37
CA ARG A 197 12.94 1.59 17.47
C ARG A 197 13.80 2.26 18.55
N HIS A 198 14.45 3.37 18.23
CA HIS A 198 15.41 4.01 19.12
C HIS A 198 14.84 5.31 19.71
N ASP A 199 14.27 5.21 20.92
CA ASP A 199 13.70 6.40 21.60
C ASP A 199 14.74 7.50 21.84
N SER A 200 16.01 7.15 22.04
CA SER A 200 17.11 8.11 22.15
C SER A 200 17.23 9.03 20.92
N ALA A 201 16.84 8.56 19.72
CA ALA A 201 16.89 9.37 18.52
C ALA A 201 15.82 10.48 18.52
N ARG A 202 14.72 10.31 19.25
CA ARG A 202 13.63 11.31 19.38
C ARG A 202 13.94 12.42 20.37
N THR A 203 14.86 12.18 21.29
CA THR A 203 15.26 13.13 22.34
C THR A 203 16.53 13.90 21.98
N LEU A 204 17.10 13.69 20.78
CA LEU A 204 18.26 14.42 20.31
C LEU A 204 17.93 15.90 20.11
N SER A 205 18.92 16.76 20.34
CA SER A 205 18.87 18.14 19.84
C SER A 205 18.92 18.13 18.31
N ASP A 206 18.46 19.21 17.68
CA ASP A 206 18.50 19.37 16.21
C ASP A 206 19.92 19.16 15.65
N GLU A 207 20.94 19.67 16.35
CA GLU A 207 22.35 19.48 15.96
C GLU A 207 22.77 18.00 16.09
N GLY A 208 22.36 17.33 17.17
CA GLY A 208 22.65 15.90 17.37
C GLY A 208 21.97 15.04 16.31
N PHE A 209 20.71 15.33 16.00
CA PHE A 209 19.96 14.65 14.95
C PHE A 209 20.62 14.85 13.58
N HIS A 210 21.05 16.08 13.27
CA HIS A 210 21.73 16.37 12.01
C HIS A 210 23.04 15.57 11.85
N LYS A 211 23.85 15.47 12.92
CA LYS A 211 25.08 14.64 12.92
C LYS A 211 24.78 13.17 12.65
N VAL A 212 23.76 12.61 13.30
CA VAL A 212 23.33 11.21 13.08
C VAL A 212 22.83 11.01 11.64
N LEU A 213 22.08 11.98 11.11
CA LEU A 213 21.55 11.93 9.75
C LEU A 213 22.67 11.94 8.70
N GLU A 214 23.65 12.84 8.82
CA GLU A 214 24.80 12.89 7.92
C GLU A 214 25.63 11.60 7.97
N PHE A 215 25.91 11.11 9.19
CA PHE A 215 26.62 9.83 9.35
C PHE A 215 25.86 8.66 8.68
N THR A 216 24.53 8.63 8.86
CA THR A 216 23.67 7.60 8.26
C THR A 216 23.70 7.68 6.74
N ARG A 217 23.66 8.89 6.17
CA ARG A 217 23.75 9.10 4.70
C ARG A 217 25.06 8.55 4.14
N GLN A 218 26.20 8.93 4.73
CA GLN A 218 27.51 8.46 4.30
C GLN A 218 27.66 6.94 4.44
N SER A 219 27.19 6.39 5.55
CA SER A 219 27.21 4.94 5.79
C SER A 219 26.34 4.18 4.78
N PHE A 220 25.19 4.75 4.42
CA PHE A 220 24.29 4.19 3.41
C PHE A 220 24.91 4.20 2.02
N GLU A 221 25.49 5.32 1.59
CA GLU A 221 26.21 5.43 0.30
C GLU A 221 27.35 4.40 0.21
N MET A 222 28.14 4.27 1.27
CA MET A 222 29.21 3.28 1.36
C MET A 222 28.66 1.84 1.27
N SER A 223 27.58 1.55 1.99
CA SER A 223 26.93 0.23 1.95
C SER A 223 26.40 -0.10 0.56
N LEU A 224 25.85 0.88 -0.15
CA LEU A 224 25.37 0.71 -1.52
C LEU A 224 26.52 0.37 -2.46
N HIS A 225 27.64 1.09 -2.37
CA HIS A 225 28.83 0.79 -3.16
C HIS A 225 29.33 -0.65 -2.94
N PHE A 226 29.40 -1.11 -1.69
CA PHE A 226 29.81 -2.49 -1.39
C PHE A 226 28.81 -3.52 -1.90
N ALA A 227 27.50 -3.26 -1.78
CA ALA A 227 26.47 -4.16 -2.27
C ALA A 227 26.52 -4.30 -3.79
N GLU A 228 26.67 -3.19 -4.52
CA GLU A 228 26.82 -3.18 -5.97
C GLU A 228 28.05 -3.96 -6.43
N ASP A 229 29.20 -3.78 -5.77
CA ASP A 229 30.42 -4.51 -6.10
C ASP A 229 30.30 -6.01 -5.82
N GLN A 230 29.63 -6.40 -4.73
CA GLN A 230 29.36 -7.81 -4.44
C GLN A 230 28.42 -8.43 -5.47
N GLU A 231 27.35 -7.73 -5.86
CA GLU A 231 26.42 -8.20 -6.89
C GLU A 231 27.12 -8.42 -8.23
N LYS A 232 28.03 -7.51 -8.62
CA LYS A 232 28.88 -7.67 -9.83
C LYS A 232 29.78 -8.90 -9.73
N GLN A 233 30.51 -9.07 -8.64
CA GLN A 233 31.41 -10.23 -8.44
C GLN A 233 30.64 -11.55 -8.47
N VAL A 234 29.46 -11.61 -7.85
CA VAL A 234 28.60 -12.79 -7.88
C VAL A 234 28.08 -13.06 -9.29
N ALA A 235 27.70 -12.03 -10.04
CA ALA A 235 27.26 -12.18 -11.42
C ALA A 235 28.38 -12.69 -12.34
N GLU A 236 29.61 -12.16 -12.19
CA GLU A 236 30.80 -12.60 -12.92
C GLU A 236 31.16 -14.06 -12.60
N LEU A 237 31.13 -14.44 -11.32
CA LEU A 237 31.34 -15.82 -10.89
C LEU A 237 30.28 -16.75 -11.49
N ARG A 238 28.98 -16.39 -11.41
CA ARG A 238 27.89 -17.18 -12.01
C ARG A 238 28.08 -17.36 -13.51
N ALA A 239 28.45 -16.29 -14.23
CA ALA A 239 28.73 -16.35 -15.66
C ALA A 239 29.92 -17.27 -15.98
N SER A 240 30.96 -17.30 -15.14
CA SER A 240 32.10 -18.21 -15.31
C SER A 240 31.76 -19.69 -15.07
N PHE A 241 30.75 -19.99 -14.24
CA PHE A 241 30.28 -21.35 -14.00
C PHE A 241 29.27 -21.83 -15.06
N GLU A 242 28.51 -20.93 -15.67
CA GLU A 242 27.56 -21.26 -16.75
C GLU A 242 28.23 -21.41 -18.12
N ASN A 243 29.38 -20.76 -18.36
CA ASN A 243 30.18 -20.89 -19.59
C ASN A 243 31.63 -21.33 -19.32
N PRO A 244 31.92 -22.64 -19.19
CA PRO A 244 33.25 -23.14 -18.86
C PRO A 244 34.30 -22.99 -19.99
N GLU A 245 33.91 -22.53 -21.18
CA GLU A 245 34.81 -22.37 -22.34
C GLU A 245 35.68 -21.10 -22.30
N ASN A 246 35.48 -20.20 -21.33
CA ASN A 246 36.25 -18.95 -21.25
C ASN A 246 37.07 -18.86 -19.95
N LYS A 247 37.88 -19.88 -19.68
CA LYS A 247 39.03 -19.71 -18.77
C LYS A 247 40.13 -18.94 -19.51
N PRO A 248 40.67 -17.83 -18.97
CA PRO A 248 41.90 -17.27 -19.50
C PRO A 248 42.99 -18.34 -19.31
N ALA A 249 43.59 -18.76 -20.41
CA ALA A 249 44.71 -19.69 -20.41
C ALA A 249 45.82 -19.13 -19.52
N GLU A 250 46.08 -19.78 -18.39
CA GLU A 250 47.27 -19.54 -17.59
C GLU A 250 48.50 -19.65 -18.50
N GLU A 251 49.33 -18.61 -18.42
CA GLU A 251 50.57 -18.42 -19.13
C GLU A 251 51.42 -19.70 -19.17
N LYS A 252 51.82 -20.06 -20.40
CA LYS A 252 52.82 -21.08 -20.69
C LYS A 252 54.13 -20.76 -19.94
N ALA A 253 54.34 -21.41 -18.80
CA ALA A 253 55.66 -21.53 -18.20
C ALA A 253 56.55 -22.46 -19.05
N LEU A 254 57.31 -21.81 -19.93
CA LEU A 254 58.70 -22.10 -20.31
C LEU A 254 59.15 -23.57 -20.34
N THR A 255 59.25 -24.06 -21.58
CA THR A 255 60.14 -25.13 -22.03
C THR A 255 61.59 -24.91 -21.56
N GLY A 256 62.24 -25.93 -20.98
CA GLY A 256 63.69 -25.86 -20.71
C GLY A 256 64.31 -27.04 -19.97
N LYS A 257 64.50 -28.17 -20.68
CA LYS A 257 65.57 -29.20 -20.52
C LYS A 257 66.19 -29.43 -19.12
N LYS A 258 65.95 -30.64 -18.56
CA LYS A 258 66.99 -31.43 -17.84
C LYS A 258 68.05 -31.90 -18.85
N PRO A 259 69.33 -32.02 -18.47
CA PRO A 259 69.85 -33.29 -17.90
C PRO A 259 70.89 -33.08 -16.78
N SER A 260 70.85 -33.84 -15.68
CA SER A 260 71.61 -35.08 -15.40
C SER A 260 72.91 -34.88 -14.60
N SER A 261 72.91 -35.45 -13.39
CA SER A 261 74.01 -36.12 -12.66
C SER A 261 75.42 -35.50 -12.66
N LYS A 262 75.91 -35.08 -11.50
CA LYS A 262 76.68 -35.88 -10.52
C LYS A 262 76.85 -35.08 -9.23
#